data_AF-B6BHC5-F1
#
_entry.id   AF-B6BHC5-F1
#
_cell.length_a   1.000
_cell.length_b   1.000
_cell.length_c   1.000
_cell.angle_alpha   90.00
_cell.angle_beta   90.00
_cell.angle_gamma   90.00
#
_symmetry.space_group_name_H-M   'P 1'
#
loop_
_entity.id
_entity.type
_entity.pdbx_description
1 polymer ?
#
loop_
_entity_poly.entity_id
_entity_poly.type
_entity_poly.pdbx_seq_one_letter_code
_entity_poly.pdbx_strand_id
1 'polypeptide(L)'
;MNKIFFLFLVPILSFASPAWMFNLKHDKNYIIGYGMDTSLEKAKQNAMMDITHSISVSVESNVDISTKDNNGKASNNSSVDLHTRSKAILSGVEFIKIEQNKDLWWVAAKYDNSPVEIKFRKSLPETFKDENQNRYLKNTPLGKSIDAELKHKLNYNVVRKDNLWQLKYRDVLVPINQVNFYKLFSNQKTKAISMKANQKIYVTHDEMFFELEHKKSGYISILYVEHNGKVGVLLSNKKSDKSFKYPDAKNEDVFKIANPYGKTIRELYVAIYSKEPIDLNQFENVGHSLLDDSNFAFEKLLSLLQEYDYSTYAIKIR
;
A
#
# COMPACT_ATOMS: atom_id res chain seq x y z
N MET A 1 -29.65 -28.10 -68.25
CA MET A 1 -28.57 -28.18 -67.23
C MET A 1 -27.84 -26.85 -67.19
N ASN A 2 -28.23 -25.92 -66.30
CA ASN A 2 -27.46 -24.71 -66.03
C ASN A 2 -27.23 -24.62 -64.52
N LYS A 3 -26.01 -24.96 -64.07
CA LYS A 3 -25.56 -24.71 -62.70
C LYS A 3 -25.00 -23.29 -62.65
N ILE A 4 -25.80 -22.35 -62.17
CA ILE A 4 -25.32 -21.02 -61.80
C ILE A 4 -24.62 -21.17 -60.44
N PHE A 5 -23.30 -21.08 -60.46
CA PHE A 5 -22.46 -21.08 -59.26
C PHE A 5 -22.54 -19.67 -58.65
N PHE A 6 -23.39 -19.49 -57.64
CA PHE A 6 -23.45 -18.26 -56.86
C PHE A 6 -22.23 -18.21 -55.94
N LEU A 7 -21.21 -17.48 -56.35
CA LEU A 7 -20.05 -17.16 -55.52
C LEU A 7 -20.50 -16.13 -54.46
N PHE A 8 -20.81 -16.60 -53.25
CA PHE A 8 -21.04 -15.71 -52.10
C PHE A 8 -19.70 -15.04 -51.73
N LEU A 9 -19.48 -13.84 -52.25
CA LEU A 9 -18.49 -12.89 -51.73
C LEU A 9 -19.00 -12.43 -50.36
N VAL A 10 -18.55 -13.10 -49.29
CA VAL A 10 -18.71 -12.59 -47.93
C VAL A 10 -17.88 -11.30 -47.86
N PRO A 11 -18.50 -10.11 -47.66
CA PRO A 11 -17.72 -8.92 -47.39
C PRO A 11 -17.08 -9.14 -46.02
N ILE A 12 -15.77 -9.39 -46.01
CA ILE A 12 -14.97 -9.27 -44.79
C ILE A 12 -15.09 -7.80 -44.40
N LEU A 13 -16.03 -7.49 -43.52
CA LEU A 13 -16.07 -6.23 -42.80
C LEU A 13 -14.83 -6.19 -41.92
N SER A 14 -13.71 -5.84 -42.53
CA SER A 14 -12.50 -5.46 -41.84
C SER A 14 -12.85 -4.22 -41.03
N PHE A 15 -13.23 -4.41 -39.77
CA PHE A 15 -13.13 -3.36 -38.77
C PHE A 15 -11.65 -3.03 -38.70
N ALA A 16 -11.23 -2.02 -39.48
CA ALA A 16 -9.87 -1.57 -39.53
C ALA A 16 -9.55 -0.96 -38.16
N SER A 17 -8.88 -1.74 -37.31
CA SER A 17 -8.27 -1.21 -36.10
C SER A 17 -7.23 -0.17 -36.50
N PRO A 18 -7.07 0.91 -35.71
CA PRO A 18 -6.01 1.87 -35.98
C PRO A 18 -4.65 1.19 -35.98
N ALA A 19 -3.76 1.58 -36.90
CA ALA A 19 -2.45 0.95 -37.07
C ALA A 19 -1.57 1.01 -35.80
N TRP A 20 -1.85 1.95 -34.90
CA TRP A 20 -1.15 2.10 -33.63
C TRP A 20 -1.61 1.11 -32.55
N MET A 21 -2.79 0.49 -32.70
CA MET A 21 -3.37 -0.41 -31.72
C MET A 21 -2.42 -1.60 -31.49
N PHE A 22 -2.05 -1.83 -30.22
CA PHE A 22 -1.07 -2.83 -29.79
C PHE A 22 0.39 -2.63 -30.26
N ASN A 23 0.70 -1.55 -31.00
CA ASN A 23 2.03 -1.31 -31.59
C ASN A 23 2.71 -0.04 -31.07
N LEU A 24 2.21 0.56 -29.97
CA LEU A 24 2.84 1.72 -29.36
C LEU A 24 4.15 1.32 -28.66
N LYS A 25 5.28 1.83 -29.16
CA LYS A 25 6.57 1.70 -28.51
C LYS A 25 6.56 2.43 -27.17
N HIS A 26 7.05 1.78 -26.12
CA HIS A 26 7.13 2.33 -24.78
C HIS A 26 8.30 1.70 -24.02
N ASP A 27 8.80 2.41 -23.00
CA ASP A 27 9.81 1.85 -22.11
C ASP A 27 9.22 0.72 -21.26
N LYS A 28 10.07 -0.23 -20.85
CA LYS A 28 9.67 -1.39 -20.02
C LYS A 28 9.00 -1.04 -18.69
N ASN A 29 9.18 0.19 -18.23
CA ASN A 29 8.59 0.69 -16.98
C ASN A 29 7.17 1.21 -17.16
N TYR A 30 6.68 1.33 -18.39
CA TYR A 30 5.30 1.72 -18.66
C TYR A 30 4.48 0.50 -19.02
N ILE A 31 3.22 0.51 -18.58
CA ILE A 31 2.20 -0.40 -19.05
C ILE A 31 1.29 0.41 -19.96
N ILE A 32 1.07 -0.10 -21.18
CA ILE A 32 0.08 0.45 -22.09
C ILE A 32 -1.14 -0.46 -22.04
N GLY A 33 -2.27 0.09 -21.61
CA GLY A 33 -3.56 -0.57 -21.75
C GLY A 33 -4.33 -0.02 -22.92
N TYR A 34 -5.08 -0.90 -23.56
CA TYR A 34 -5.88 -0.58 -24.71
C TYR A 34 -7.36 -0.82 -24.43
N GLY A 35 -8.21 0.08 -24.91
CA GLY A 35 -9.64 0.01 -24.73
C GLY A 35 -10.38 0.37 -25.99
N MET A 36 -11.46 -0.34 -26.24
CA MET A 36 -12.36 -0.08 -27.37
C MET A 36 -13.79 -0.13 -26.86
N ASP A 37 -14.60 0.85 -27.24
CA ASP A 37 -16.05 0.85 -27.00
C ASP A 37 -16.76 1.86 -27.91
N THR A 38 -18.07 1.71 -28.07
CA THR A 38 -18.95 2.71 -28.68
C THR A 38 -19.00 4.04 -27.92
N SER A 39 -18.67 4.04 -26.63
CA SER A 39 -18.59 5.23 -25.78
C SER A 39 -17.14 5.52 -25.39
N LEU A 40 -16.70 6.76 -25.59
CA LEU A 40 -15.35 7.19 -25.20
C LEU A 40 -15.04 6.88 -23.72
N GLU A 41 -15.99 7.13 -22.82
CA GLU A 41 -15.79 6.91 -21.39
C GLU A 41 -15.63 5.42 -21.06
N LYS A 42 -16.39 4.55 -21.72
CA LYS A 42 -16.21 3.10 -21.59
C LYS A 42 -14.90 2.63 -22.22
N ALA A 43 -14.49 3.18 -23.36
CA ALA A 43 -13.21 2.86 -23.98
C ALA A 43 -12.03 3.25 -23.07
N LYS A 44 -12.10 4.41 -22.40
CA LYS A 44 -11.12 4.80 -21.36
C LYS A 44 -11.11 3.83 -20.18
N GLN A 45 -12.28 3.43 -19.68
CA GLN A 45 -12.39 2.45 -18.59
C GLN A 45 -11.80 1.09 -18.99
N ASN A 46 -12.06 0.64 -20.22
CA ASN A 46 -11.50 -0.60 -20.76
C ASN A 46 -9.96 -0.52 -20.83
N ALA A 47 -9.39 0.60 -21.27
CA ALA A 47 -7.94 0.80 -21.27
C ALA A 47 -7.33 0.77 -19.87
N MET A 48 -8.01 1.38 -18.88
CA MET A 48 -7.59 1.31 -17.47
C MET A 48 -7.70 -0.10 -16.88
N MET A 49 -8.73 -0.84 -17.27
CA MET A 49 -8.92 -2.24 -16.86
C MET A 49 -7.80 -3.13 -17.41
N ASP A 50 -7.40 -2.91 -18.67
CA ASP A 50 -6.28 -3.61 -19.30
C ASP A 50 -4.94 -3.34 -18.58
N ILE A 51 -4.67 -2.08 -18.18
CA ILE A 51 -3.53 -1.74 -17.31
C ILE A 51 -3.62 -2.54 -16.00
N THR A 52 -4.80 -2.55 -15.39
CA THR A 52 -5.00 -3.22 -14.09
C THR A 52 -4.76 -4.72 -14.18
N HIS A 53 -5.23 -5.38 -15.24
CA HIS A 53 -4.96 -6.80 -15.48
C HIS A 53 -3.47 -7.06 -15.70
N SER A 54 -2.80 -6.22 -16.49
CA SER A 54 -1.36 -6.34 -16.74
C SER A 54 -0.53 -6.23 -15.44
N ILE A 55 -0.94 -5.34 -14.53
CA ILE A 55 -0.33 -5.24 -13.19
C ILE A 55 -0.55 -6.51 -12.39
N SER A 56 -1.79 -7.03 -12.34
CA SER A 56 -2.12 -8.25 -11.59
C SER A 56 -1.30 -9.46 -12.04
N VAL A 57 -1.22 -9.71 -13.35
CA VAL A 57 -0.44 -10.82 -13.92
C VAL A 57 1.06 -10.68 -13.60
N SER A 58 1.59 -9.46 -13.62
CA SER A 58 2.99 -9.18 -13.26
C SER A 58 3.27 -9.46 -11.78
N VAL A 59 2.31 -9.16 -10.90
CA VAL A 59 2.43 -9.44 -9.45
C VAL A 59 2.38 -10.95 -9.19
N GLU A 60 1.43 -11.68 -9.78
CA GLU A 60 1.32 -13.13 -9.65
C GLU A 60 2.60 -13.84 -10.11
N SER A 61 3.13 -13.43 -11.26
CA SER A 61 4.39 -13.99 -11.80
C SER A 61 5.56 -13.76 -10.85
N ASN A 62 5.68 -12.58 -10.23
CA ASN A 62 6.73 -12.29 -9.25
C ASN A 62 6.54 -13.06 -7.93
N VAL A 63 5.29 -13.31 -7.53
CA VAL A 63 4.97 -14.14 -6.36
C VAL A 63 5.36 -15.60 -6.63
N ASP A 64 5.00 -16.15 -7.79
CA ASP A 64 5.34 -17.52 -8.21
C ASP A 64 6.85 -17.75 -8.37
N ILE A 65 7.59 -16.74 -8.84
CA ILE A 65 9.05 -16.79 -8.92
C ILE A 65 9.68 -16.81 -7.53
N SER A 66 9.05 -16.16 -6.53
CA SER A 66 9.53 -16.19 -5.15
C SER A 66 9.15 -17.46 -4.36
N THR A 67 8.24 -18.30 -4.89
CA THR A 67 7.71 -19.49 -4.21
C THR A 67 8.04 -20.82 -4.90
N LYS A 68 8.75 -20.83 -6.04
CA LYS A 68 9.25 -22.06 -6.67
C LYS A 68 10.73 -22.32 -6.36
N ASP A 69 10.95 -22.93 -5.20
CA ASP A 69 11.93 -24.02 -5.07
C ASP A 69 11.41 -25.05 -4.07
N ASN A 70 10.49 -25.90 -4.53
CA ASN A 70 10.40 -27.31 -4.13
C ASN A 70 9.30 -28.03 -4.92
N ASN A 71 9.72 -29.05 -5.67
CA ASN A 71 8.95 -30.11 -6.29
C ASN A 71 7.98 -29.74 -7.42
N GLY A 72 8.51 -29.89 -8.63
CA GLY A 72 7.77 -29.85 -9.89
C GLY A 72 6.65 -30.87 -9.95
N LYS A 73 5.42 -30.35 -10.05
CA LYS A 73 4.30 -30.91 -10.82
C LYS A 73 3.29 -29.78 -10.99
N ALA A 74 3.29 -29.16 -12.17
CA ALA A 74 2.31 -28.15 -12.53
C ALA A 74 1.12 -28.83 -13.21
N SER A 75 -0.04 -28.86 -12.54
CA SER A 75 -1.32 -29.18 -13.17
C SER A 75 -2.02 -27.87 -13.53
N ASN A 76 -2.03 -27.54 -14.82
CA ASN A 76 -2.84 -26.45 -15.35
C ASN A 76 -4.30 -26.87 -15.36
N ASN A 77 -5.03 -26.48 -14.33
CA ASN A 77 -6.49 -26.34 -14.39
C ASN A 77 -6.91 -25.26 -13.41
N SER A 78 -7.06 -24.05 -13.91
CA SER A 78 -7.68 -22.96 -13.16
C SER A 78 -8.50 -22.13 -14.13
N SER A 79 -9.75 -22.54 -14.28
CA SER A 79 -10.86 -21.63 -14.55
C SER A 79 -10.92 -20.67 -13.36
N VAL A 80 -10.09 -19.63 -13.40
CA VAL A 80 -10.10 -18.55 -12.43
C VAL A 80 -11.42 -17.82 -12.63
N ASP A 81 -12.31 -17.96 -11.64
CA ASP A 81 -13.52 -17.15 -11.52
C ASP A 81 -13.13 -15.67 -11.55
N LEU A 82 -13.21 -15.09 -12.74
CA LEU A 82 -12.94 -13.70 -13.13
C LEU A 82 -14.04 -12.77 -12.59
N HIS A 83 -14.22 -12.78 -11.28
CA HIS A 83 -15.00 -11.80 -10.51
C HIS A 83 -14.12 -11.03 -9.54
N THR A 84 -12.87 -10.80 -9.91
CA THR A 84 -12.01 -9.82 -9.27
C THR A 84 -12.54 -8.42 -9.58
N ARG A 85 -13.36 -7.89 -8.66
CA ARG A 85 -13.55 -6.45 -8.44
C ARG A 85 -12.19 -5.82 -8.07
N SER A 86 -11.27 -5.77 -9.02
CA SER A 86 -10.04 -5.00 -8.92
C SER A 86 -10.42 -3.54 -9.13
N LYS A 87 -10.97 -2.91 -8.09
CA LYS A 87 -11.09 -1.46 -8.02
C LYS A 87 -9.72 -0.88 -7.63
N ALA A 88 -8.68 -1.23 -8.39
CA ALA A 88 -7.38 -0.59 -8.28
C ALA A 88 -7.57 0.86 -8.72
N ILE A 89 -7.48 1.81 -7.78
CA ILE A 89 -7.48 3.22 -8.12
C ILE A 89 -6.12 3.51 -8.78
N LEU A 90 -6.08 3.41 -10.11
CA LEU A 90 -4.93 3.83 -10.90
C LEU A 90 -4.87 5.35 -10.88
N SER A 91 -3.88 5.90 -10.18
CA SER A 91 -3.56 7.32 -10.22
C SER A 91 -2.41 7.58 -11.20
N GLY A 92 -2.48 8.68 -11.96
CA GLY A 92 -1.44 9.04 -12.93
C GLY A 92 -1.51 8.28 -14.27
N VAL A 93 -2.70 7.84 -14.68
CA VAL A 93 -2.91 7.29 -16.03
C VAL A 93 -2.96 8.43 -17.05
N GLU A 94 -2.19 8.31 -18.12
CA GLU A 94 -2.15 9.27 -19.23
C GLU A 94 -2.81 8.65 -20.48
N PHE A 95 -3.83 9.29 -21.04
CA PHE A 95 -4.43 8.86 -22.30
C PHE A 95 -3.59 9.37 -23.48
N ILE A 96 -2.72 8.51 -24.00
CA ILE A 96 -1.71 8.88 -25.00
C ILE A 96 -2.25 8.84 -26.44
N LYS A 97 -3.36 8.12 -26.68
CA LYS A 97 -4.01 8.09 -27.98
C LYS A 97 -5.50 7.87 -27.82
N ILE A 98 -6.28 8.65 -28.55
CA ILE A 98 -7.74 8.53 -28.65
C ILE A 98 -8.07 8.72 -30.12
N GLU A 99 -8.80 7.78 -30.70
CA GLU A 99 -9.23 7.83 -32.09
C GLU A 99 -10.65 7.29 -32.21
N GLN A 100 -11.50 7.96 -32.98
CA GLN A 100 -12.80 7.45 -33.34
C GLN A 100 -12.75 6.97 -34.79
N ASN A 101 -13.10 5.72 -35.03
CA ASN A 101 -13.28 5.18 -36.37
C ASN A 101 -14.68 4.58 -36.47
N LYS A 102 -15.54 5.18 -37.29
CA LYS A 102 -16.99 4.91 -37.33
C LYS A 102 -17.61 5.11 -35.93
N ASP A 103 -18.35 4.12 -35.44
CA ASP A 103 -19.05 4.15 -34.16
C ASP A 103 -18.21 3.59 -33.00
N LEU A 104 -16.89 3.44 -33.16
CA LEU A 104 -16.00 2.89 -32.14
C LEU A 104 -14.91 3.88 -31.76
N TRP A 105 -14.77 4.10 -30.46
CA TRP A 105 -13.64 4.77 -29.82
C TRP A 105 -12.56 3.76 -29.50
N TRP A 106 -11.33 4.12 -29.85
CA TRP A 106 -10.10 3.39 -29.56
C TRP A 106 -9.24 4.26 -28.66
N VAL A 107 -8.83 3.73 -27.52
CA VAL A 107 -8.06 4.43 -26.51
C VAL A 107 -6.82 3.63 -26.15
N ALA A 108 -5.67 4.29 -26.13
CA ALA A 108 -4.48 3.81 -25.43
C ALA A 108 -4.22 4.69 -24.21
N ALA A 109 -4.01 4.02 -23.08
CA ALA A 109 -3.65 4.63 -21.82
C ALA A 109 -2.27 4.12 -21.38
N LYS A 110 -1.46 5.00 -20.80
CA LYS A 110 -0.11 4.72 -20.29
C LYS A 110 -0.10 4.88 -18.78
N TYR A 111 0.56 3.95 -18.10
CA TYR A 111 0.77 3.99 -16.65
C TYR A 111 2.24 3.72 -16.32
N ASP A 112 2.86 4.58 -15.52
CA ASP A 112 4.20 4.32 -14.99
C ASP A 112 4.11 3.23 -13.91
N ASN A 113 4.71 2.07 -14.16
CA ASN A 113 4.81 0.94 -13.23
C ASN A 113 6.18 0.88 -12.53
N SER A 114 6.99 1.93 -12.60
CA SER A 114 8.25 2.01 -11.86
C SER A 114 8.02 1.87 -10.35
N PRO A 115 9.00 1.32 -9.61
CA PRO A 115 9.04 1.41 -8.15
C PRO A 115 8.79 2.83 -7.65
N VAL A 116 8.19 2.95 -6.46
CA VAL A 116 7.75 4.24 -5.91
C VAL A 116 8.92 5.19 -5.67
N GLU A 117 10.07 4.66 -5.27
CA GLU A 117 11.32 5.40 -5.09
C GLU A 117 11.78 6.05 -6.40
N ILE A 118 11.67 5.34 -7.53
CA ILE A 118 11.99 5.86 -8.87
C ILE A 118 10.97 6.92 -9.29
N LYS A 119 9.68 6.67 -9.07
CA LYS A 119 8.62 7.67 -9.34
C LYS A 119 8.85 8.95 -8.54
N PHE A 120 9.24 8.80 -7.28
CA PHE A 120 9.57 9.91 -6.40
C PHE A 120 10.80 10.66 -6.93
N ARG A 121 11.90 9.98 -7.28
CA ARG A 121 13.09 10.60 -7.89
C ARG A 121 12.77 11.40 -9.14
N LYS A 122 11.97 10.85 -10.06
CA LYS A 122 11.54 11.51 -11.32
C LYS A 122 10.69 12.76 -11.08
N SER A 123 9.96 12.81 -9.96
CA SER A 123 9.06 13.92 -9.63
C SER A 123 9.77 15.05 -8.88
N LEU A 124 10.99 14.82 -8.41
CA LEU A 124 11.79 15.80 -7.67
C LEU A 124 12.63 16.67 -8.62
N PRO A 125 13.00 17.90 -8.21
CA PRO A 125 13.96 18.70 -8.97
C PRO A 125 15.30 17.97 -9.13
N GLU A 126 16.08 18.35 -10.15
CA GLU A 126 17.37 17.71 -10.42
C GLU A 126 18.34 17.84 -9.25
N THR A 127 18.29 18.98 -8.56
CA THR A 127 19.17 19.33 -7.44
C THR A 127 18.41 19.48 -6.13
N PHE A 128 18.90 18.82 -5.09
CA PHE A 128 18.48 19.00 -3.69
C PHE A 128 19.67 18.79 -2.76
N LYS A 129 19.53 19.20 -1.50
CA LYS A 129 20.54 19.03 -0.45
C LYS A 129 20.03 18.03 0.56
N ASP A 130 20.96 17.44 1.32
CA ASP A 130 20.60 16.62 2.46
C ASP A 130 19.87 17.44 3.52
N GLU A 131 18.81 16.86 4.06
CA GLU A 131 17.94 17.44 5.07
C GLU A 131 17.83 16.51 6.28
N ASN A 132 17.39 17.06 7.41
CA ASN A 132 17.09 16.25 8.59
C ASN A 132 15.74 15.55 8.41
N GLN A 133 15.78 14.30 7.97
CA GLN A 133 14.60 13.48 7.76
C GLN A 133 13.92 13.09 9.08
N ASN A 134 12.59 12.93 9.01
CA ASN A 134 11.77 12.36 10.07
C ASN A 134 12.44 11.11 10.70
N ARG A 135 12.58 11.15 12.04
CA ARG A 135 13.29 10.13 12.84
C ARG A 135 12.79 8.70 12.63
N TYR A 136 11.49 8.53 12.38
CA TYR A 136 10.88 7.23 12.13
C TYR A 136 11.09 6.80 10.68
N LEU A 137 10.77 7.68 9.72
CA LEU A 137 10.77 7.34 8.29
C LEU A 137 12.15 6.89 7.79
N LYS A 138 13.24 7.54 8.23
CA LYS A 138 14.62 7.19 7.83
C LYS A 138 15.02 5.74 8.12
N ASN A 139 14.35 5.11 9.07
CA ASN A 139 14.63 3.74 9.50
C ASN A 139 13.68 2.70 8.88
N THR A 140 12.66 3.14 8.15
CA THR A 140 11.70 2.24 7.48
C THR A 140 12.31 1.63 6.22
N PRO A 141 11.88 0.42 5.80
CA PRO A 141 12.25 -0.14 4.50
C PRO A 141 12.00 0.82 3.33
N LEU A 142 10.86 1.54 3.32
CA LEU A 142 10.55 2.51 2.27
C LEU A 142 11.51 3.71 2.29
N GLY A 143 11.83 4.24 3.47
CA GLY A 143 12.76 5.35 3.57
C GLY A 143 14.16 4.98 3.13
N LYS A 144 14.64 3.79 3.48
CA LYS A 144 15.93 3.28 3.01
C LYS A 144 15.98 3.10 1.49
N SER A 145 14.90 2.63 0.86
CA SER A 145 14.86 2.50 -0.60
C SER A 145 14.82 3.86 -1.30
N ILE A 146 14.10 4.83 -0.73
CA ILE A 146 14.10 6.21 -1.24
C ILE A 146 15.50 6.83 -1.11
N ASP A 147 16.12 6.78 0.06
CA ASP A 147 17.46 7.36 0.27
C ASP A 147 18.50 6.73 -0.68
N ALA A 148 18.40 5.42 -0.93
CA ALA A 148 19.28 4.71 -1.85
C ALA A 148 19.10 5.18 -3.31
N GLU A 149 17.86 5.39 -3.75
CA GLU A 149 17.54 5.88 -5.09
C GLU A 149 17.95 7.35 -5.27
N LEU A 150 17.70 8.19 -4.26
CA LEU A 150 18.01 9.62 -4.30
C LEU A 150 19.50 9.90 -4.12
N LYS A 151 20.25 8.99 -3.46
CA LYS A 151 21.61 9.22 -2.96
C LYS A 151 21.74 10.43 -2.03
N HIS A 152 20.62 10.84 -1.45
CA HIS A 152 20.44 11.98 -0.56
C HIS A 152 19.36 11.70 0.45
N LYS A 153 19.41 12.39 1.59
CA LYS A 153 18.38 12.32 2.62
C LYS A 153 17.45 13.51 2.48
N LEU A 154 16.16 13.25 2.21
CA LEU A 154 15.15 14.30 2.12
C LEU A 154 14.16 14.22 3.28
N ASN A 155 13.72 15.38 3.78
CA ASN A 155 12.67 15.44 4.79
C ASN A 155 11.27 15.44 4.14
N TYR A 156 10.93 14.32 3.49
CA TYR A 156 9.59 14.10 2.95
C TYR A 156 8.64 13.59 4.04
N ASN A 157 7.34 13.80 3.81
CA ASN A 157 6.27 13.35 4.70
C ASN A 157 5.43 12.27 4.04
N VAL A 158 4.70 11.50 4.85
CA VAL A 158 3.61 10.65 4.38
C VAL A 158 2.31 11.37 4.73
N VAL A 159 1.49 11.64 3.73
CA VAL A 159 0.22 12.36 3.89
C VAL A 159 -0.93 11.57 3.28
N ARG A 160 -2.14 11.82 3.76
CA ARG A 160 -3.35 11.30 3.10
C ARG A 160 -4.07 12.41 2.35
N LYS A 161 -4.21 12.26 1.04
CA LYS A 161 -4.94 13.19 0.18
C LYS A 161 -5.70 12.42 -0.88
N ASP A 162 -6.91 12.86 -1.21
CA ASP A 162 -7.76 12.23 -2.23
C ASP A 162 -7.97 10.72 -1.96
N ASN A 163 -8.11 10.36 -0.68
CA ASN A 163 -8.23 8.98 -0.17
C ASN A 163 -7.04 8.06 -0.44
N LEU A 164 -5.89 8.62 -0.84
CA LEU A 164 -4.65 7.91 -1.10
C LEU A 164 -3.57 8.32 -0.11
N TRP A 165 -2.74 7.36 0.29
CA TRP A 165 -1.47 7.67 0.93
C TRP A 165 -0.46 8.14 -0.11
N GLN A 166 0.29 9.18 0.21
CA GLN A 166 1.23 9.81 -0.72
C GLN A 166 2.51 10.20 0.02
N LEU A 167 3.64 10.08 -0.68
CA LEU A 167 4.88 10.77 -0.31
C LEU A 167 4.73 12.24 -0.71
N LYS A 168 4.98 13.14 0.23
CA LYS A 168 4.96 14.59 0.02
C LYS A 168 6.34 15.19 0.24
N TYR A 169 6.84 15.91 -0.75
CA TYR A 169 8.01 16.78 -0.60
C TYR A 169 7.76 18.09 -1.32
N ARG A 170 7.63 19.19 -0.56
CA ARG A 170 7.16 20.49 -1.08
C ARG A 170 5.83 20.31 -1.84
N ASP A 171 5.78 20.65 -3.11
CA ASP A 171 4.60 20.54 -3.99
C ASP A 171 4.49 19.18 -4.69
N VAL A 172 5.47 18.29 -4.51
CA VAL A 172 5.48 16.96 -5.10
C VAL A 172 4.65 16.00 -4.25
N LEU A 173 3.70 15.32 -4.91
CA LEU A 173 2.88 14.26 -4.32
C LEU A 173 2.99 12.98 -5.15
N VAL A 174 3.47 11.90 -4.54
CA VAL A 174 3.60 10.60 -5.21
C VAL A 174 2.77 9.55 -4.46
N PRO A 175 1.69 9.02 -5.06
CA PRO A 175 0.88 7.97 -4.47
C PRO A 175 1.68 6.72 -4.12
N ILE A 176 1.38 6.14 -2.95
CA ILE A 176 1.93 4.87 -2.51
C ILE A 176 0.83 3.83 -2.44
N ASN A 177 1.07 2.67 -3.06
CA ASN A 177 0.17 1.53 -2.98
C ASN A 177 0.30 0.81 -1.63
N GLN A 178 -0.59 -0.14 -1.37
CA GLN A 178 -0.62 -0.89 -0.12
C GLN A 178 0.70 -1.62 0.21
N VAL A 179 1.38 -2.18 -0.80
CA VAL A 179 2.66 -2.89 -0.62
C VAL A 179 3.74 -1.92 -0.14
N ASN A 180 3.80 -0.72 -0.73
CA ASN A 180 4.73 0.32 -0.29
C ASN A 180 4.31 0.97 1.03
N PHE A 181 3.01 1.08 1.31
CA PHE A 181 2.53 1.50 2.63
C PHE A 181 3.01 0.53 3.73
N TYR A 182 2.97 -0.78 3.50
CA TYR A 182 3.54 -1.76 4.42
C TYR A 182 5.05 -1.66 4.60
N LYS A 183 5.79 -1.09 3.63
CA LYS A 183 7.22 -0.79 3.79
C LYS A 183 7.47 0.38 4.75
N LEU A 184 6.44 1.11 5.20
CA LEU A 184 6.53 2.07 6.30
C LEU A 184 6.48 1.40 7.66
N PHE A 185 6.05 0.13 7.75
CA PHE A 185 5.96 -0.58 9.02
C PHE A 185 7.30 -1.24 9.33
N SER A 186 7.87 -0.89 10.48
CA SER A 186 9.22 -1.33 10.84
C SER A 186 9.35 -1.50 12.35
N ASN A 187 10.19 -2.46 12.76
CA ASN A 187 10.51 -2.67 14.17
C ASN A 187 11.65 -1.73 14.54
N GLN A 188 11.35 -0.74 15.37
CA GLN A 188 12.31 0.27 15.81
C GLN A 188 12.23 0.39 17.34
N LYS A 189 13.31 0.83 17.98
CA LYS A 189 13.29 1.19 19.39
C LYS A 189 14.26 2.32 19.69
N THR A 190 13.85 3.18 20.61
CA THR A 190 14.70 4.19 21.24
C THR A 190 15.34 3.62 22.51
N LYS A 191 16.20 4.40 23.17
CA LYS A 191 16.93 3.91 24.36
C LYS A 191 16.05 3.75 25.60
N ALA A 192 14.89 4.42 25.65
CA ALA A 192 14.06 4.52 26.85
C ALA A 192 13.03 3.40 26.97
N ILE A 193 12.55 2.85 25.85
CA ILE A 193 11.49 1.86 25.80
C ILE A 193 11.75 0.79 24.74
N SER A 194 11.35 -0.44 25.03
CA SER A 194 11.34 -1.58 24.12
C SER A 194 10.01 -2.30 24.23
N MET A 195 9.45 -2.70 23.09
CA MET A 195 8.23 -3.48 22.99
C MET A 195 8.52 -4.76 22.22
N LYS A 196 8.01 -5.89 22.73
CA LYS A 196 8.03 -7.18 22.04
C LYS A 196 6.63 -7.78 22.11
N ALA A 197 6.09 -8.18 20.96
CA ALA A 197 4.91 -9.02 20.94
C ALA A 197 5.31 -10.49 21.23
N ASN A 198 4.35 -11.28 21.72
CA ASN A 198 4.53 -12.71 21.96
C ASN A 198 4.84 -13.50 20.69
N GLN A 199 4.41 -13.02 19.51
CA GLN A 199 4.77 -13.59 18.22
C GLN A 199 4.81 -12.53 17.12
N LYS A 200 5.31 -12.91 15.93
CA LYS A 200 5.43 -12.01 14.76
C LYS A 200 4.34 -12.22 13.72
N ILE A 201 3.79 -13.43 13.67
CA ILE A 201 2.79 -13.87 12.70
C ILE A 201 1.62 -14.41 13.49
N TYR A 202 0.44 -13.91 13.21
CA TYR A 202 -0.81 -14.29 13.87
C TYR A 202 -1.79 -14.86 12.84
N VAL A 203 -2.69 -15.73 13.32
CA VAL A 203 -3.94 -16.11 12.64
C VAL A 203 -5.15 -15.63 13.46
N THR A 204 -6.33 -15.65 12.88
CA THR A 204 -7.57 -15.25 13.57
C THR A 204 -7.77 -16.06 14.85
N HIS A 205 -8.15 -15.37 15.93
CA HIS A 205 -8.31 -15.88 17.31
C HIS A 205 -7.01 -16.13 18.08
N ASP A 206 -5.84 -15.93 17.49
CA ASP A 206 -4.60 -15.93 18.26
C ASP A 206 -4.65 -14.86 19.35
N GLU A 207 -4.17 -15.22 20.52
CA GLU A 207 -4.00 -14.31 21.64
C GLU A 207 -2.72 -13.47 21.48
N MET A 208 -2.85 -12.16 21.66
CA MET A 208 -1.77 -11.20 21.53
C MET A 208 -1.54 -10.47 22.85
N PHE A 209 -0.27 -10.41 23.24
CA PHE A 209 0.20 -9.52 24.29
C PHE A 209 1.58 -8.95 23.95
N PHE A 210 1.87 -7.82 24.58
CA PHE A 210 3.14 -7.11 24.48
C PHE A 210 3.87 -7.15 25.82
N GLU A 211 5.17 -7.40 25.77
CA GLU A 211 6.10 -7.17 26.86
C GLU A 211 6.75 -5.80 26.66
N LEU A 212 6.52 -4.90 27.62
CA LEU A 212 7.01 -3.53 27.61
C LEU A 212 8.14 -3.43 28.63
N GLU A 213 9.34 -3.09 28.15
CA GLU A 213 10.51 -2.83 28.98
C GLU A 213 10.86 -1.33 28.90
N HIS A 214 11.05 -0.67 30.05
CA HIS A 214 11.47 0.73 30.09
C HIS A 214 12.43 0.99 31.26
N LYS A 215 13.32 1.98 31.09
CA LYS A 215 14.44 2.20 32.02
C LYS A 215 14.16 3.14 33.19
N LYS A 216 13.14 3.99 33.06
CA LYS A 216 12.82 5.05 34.00
C LYS A 216 11.32 5.10 34.23
N SER A 217 10.92 5.54 35.42
CA SER A 217 9.51 5.83 35.67
C SER A 217 8.99 6.89 34.71
N GLY A 218 7.74 6.77 34.30
CA GLY A 218 7.10 7.69 33.36
C GLY A 218 5.71 7.18 32.96
N TYR A 219 5.23 7.66 31.82
CA TYR A 219 3.96 7.30 31.24
C TYR A 219 4.20 6.52 29.95
N ILE A 220 3.42 5.45 29.76
CA ILE A 220 3.45 4.63 28.57
C ILE A 220 2.08 4.66 27.92
N SER A 221 2.06 4.97 26.64
CA SER A 221 0.89 4.88 25.78
C SER A 221 1.15 3.88 24.67
N ILE A 222 0.14 3.11 24.27
CA ILE A 222 0.22 2.15 23.18
C ILE A 222 -0.84 2.53 22.16
N LEU A 223 -0.38 2.79 20.94
CA LEU A 223 -1.21 3.00 19.78
C LEU A 223 -1.02 1.82 18.82
N TYR A 224 -2.00 1.58 17.97
CA TYR A 224 -1.86 0.66 16.84
C TYR A 224 -2.27 1.35 15.55
N VAL A 225 -1.68 0.87 14.46
CA VAL A 225 -1.94 1.31 13.10
C VAL A 225 -2.47 0.12 12.32
N GLU A 226 -3.69 0.25 11.84
CA GLU A 226 -4.28 -0.73 10.94
C GLU A 226 -3.54 -0.76 9.61
N HIS A 227 -3.76 -1.83 8.86
CA HIS A 227 -3.16 -2.04 7.54
C HIS A 227 -3.33 -0.87 6.56
N ASN A 228 -4.40 -0.09 6.69
CA ASN A 228 -4.74 1.05 5.84
C ASN A 228 -4.33 2.41 6.41
N GLY A 229 -3.62 2.47 7.55
CA GLY A 229 -3.16 3.71 8.17
C GLY A 229 -4.18 4.41 9.08
N LYS A 230 -5.28 3.76 9.45
CA LYS A 230 -6.08 4.18 10.60
C LYS A 230 -5.27 3.98 11.88
N VAL A 231 -5.40 4.89 12.84
CA VAL A 231 -4.65 4.85 14.10
C VAL A 231 -5.61 4.92 15.28
N GLY A 232 -5.43 4.00 16.22
CA GLY A 232 -6.21 3.96 17.46
C GLY A 232 -5.32 3.85 18.69
N VAL A 233 -5.85 4.27 19.83
CA VAL A 233 -5.22 4.19 21.15
C VAL A 233 -5.71 2.93 21.85
N LEU A 234 -4.79 2.03 22.16
CA LEU A 234 -5.06 0.85 22.99
C LEU A 234 -4.89 1.18 24.47
N LEU A 235 -3.80 1.88 24.81
CA LEU A 235 -3.47 2.27 26.16
C LEU A 235 -3.08 3.74 26.20
N SER A 236 -3.71 4.53 27.08
CA SER A 236 -3.41 5.95 27.24
C SER A 236 -2.75 6.21 28.59
N ASN A 237 -1.56 6.82 28.58
CA ASN A 237 -0.89 7.40 29.73
C ASN A 237 -0.85 6.50 30.98
N LYS A 238 -0.54 5.20 30.81
CA LYS A 238 -0.33 4.30 31.96
C LYS A 238 0.97 4.68 32.65
N LYS A 239 0.86 5.21 33.87
CA LYS A 239 2.02 5.45 34.72
C LYS A 239 2.66 4.11 35.07
N SER A 240 3.97 4.00 34.87
CA SER A 240 4.73 2.79 35.21
C SER A 240 6.13 3.13 35.69
N ASP A 241 6.61 2.37 36.67
CA ASP A 241 7.97 2.40 37.19
C ASP A 241 8.78 1.14 36.81
N LYS A 242 8.11 0.12 36.26
CA LYS A 242 8.70 -1.19 35.91
C LYS A 242 8.11 -1.76 34.63
N SER A 243 8.84 -2.69 34.02
CA SER A 243 8.34 -3.46 32.88
C SER A 243 7.01 -4.16 33.18
N PHE A 244 6.13 -4.25 32.19
CA PHE A 244 4.81 -4.88 32.33
C PHE A 244 4.35 -5.57 31.05
N LYS A 245 3.31 -6.40 31.18
CA LYS A 245 2.61 -7.03 30.04
C LYS A 245 1.32 -6.27 29.74
N TYR A 246 1.00 -6.14 28.46
CA TYR A 246 -0.23 -5.50 28.01
C TYR A 246 -0.90 -6.33 26.90
N PRO A 247 -2.20 -6.69 27.03
CA PRO A 247 -3.05 -6.47 28.20
C PRO A 247 -2.55 -7.28 29.41
N ASP A 248 -2.92 -6.85 30.63
CA ASP A 248 -2.56 -7.58 31.84
C ASP A 248 -3.52 -8.76 32.04
N ALA A 249 -3.09 -9.98 31.71
CA ALA A 249 -3.93 -11.19 31.76
C ALA A 249 -4.60 -11.48 33.12
N LYS A 250 -4.15 -10.82 34.21
CA LYS A 250 -4.81 -10.95 35.52
C LYS A 250 -6.02 -10.02 35.69
N ASN A 251 -6.07 -8.94 34.93
CA ASN A 251 -6.98 -7.82 35.13
C ASN A 251 -7.80 -7.48 33.88
N GLU A 252 -7.39 -7.99 32.72
CA GLU A 252 -7.91 -7.64 31.40
C GLU A 252 -7.99 -8.90 30.52
N ASP A 253 -8.98 -8.93 29.63
CA ASP A 253 -9.05 -9.95 28.58
C ASP A 253 -7.89 -9.80 27.60
N VAL A 254 -7.34 -10.92 27.13
CA VAL A 254 -6.26 -10.90 26.14
C VAL A 254 -6.81 -10.49 24.78
N PHE A 255 -6.06 -9.69 24.02
CA PHE A 255 -6.46 -9.32 22.67
C PHE A 255 -6.51 -10.56 21.78
N LYS A 256 -7.64 -10.75 21.10
CA LYS A 256 -7.78 -11.77 20.05
C LYS A 256 -7.68 -11.11 18.69
N ILE A 257 -6.81 -11.66 17.85
CA ILE A 257 -6.61 -11.14 16.49
C ILE A 257 -7.84 -11.43 15.63
N ALA A 258 -8.28 -10.42 14.89
CA ALA A 258 -9.31 -10.54 13.86
C ALA A 258 -8.74 -10.18 12.49
N ASN A 259 -9.07 -10.97 11.47
CA ASN A 259 -8.73 -10.66 10.07
C ASN A 259 -9.98 -10.74 9.18
N PRO A 260 -10.83 -9.70 9.16
CA PRO A 260 -12.06 -9.70 8.38
C PRO A 260 -11.81 -9.60 6.86
N TYR A 261 -10.57 -9.40 6.43
CA TYR A 261 -10.25 -9.09 5.03
C TYR A 261 -9.99 -10.31 4.15
N GLY A 262 -9.91 -11.51 4.73
CA GLY A 262 -9.66 -12.75 3.99
C GLY A 262 -8.32 -12.78 3.23
N LYS A 263 -7.39 -11.91 3.60
CA LYS A 263 -6.06 -11.80 3.00
C LYS A 263 -5.05 -11.47 4.08
N THR A 264 -3.78 -11.75 3.80
CA THR A 264 -2.69 -11.34 4.66
C THR A 264 -2.63 -9.81 4.79
N ILE A 265 -2.64 -9.32 6.02
CA ILE A 265 -2.44 -7.91 6.36
C ILE A 265 -1.24 -7.72 7.27
N ARG A 266 -0.84 -6.45 7.45
CA ARG A 266 0.16 -6.05 8.45
C ARG A 266 -0.40 -4.94 9.28
N GLU A 267 0.02 -4.91 10.53
CA GLU A 267 -0.32 -3.86 11.49
C GLU A 267 0.97 -3.39 12.17
N LEU A 268 0.95 -2.17 12.70
CA LEU A 268 2.06 -1.59 13.45
C LEU A 268 1.58 -1.18 14.83
N TYR A 269 2.22 -1.72 15.85
CA TYR A 269 2.01 -1.31 17.23
C TYR A 269 3.11 -0.33 17.61
N VAL A 270 2.74 0.69 18.37
CA VAL A 270 3.63 1.78 18.77
C VAL A 270 3.47 2.02 20.26
N ALA A 271 4.52 1.72 21.02
CA ALA A 271 4.64 2.12 22.41
C ALA A 271 5.40 3.45 22.50
N ILE A 272 4.82 4.43 23.16
CA ILE A 272 5.40 5.77 23.38
C ILE A 272 5.71 5.90 24.86
N TYR A 273 6.92 6.38 25.17
CA TYR A 273 7.37 6.72 26.52
C TYR A 273 7.51 8.23 26.67
N SER A 274 6.96 8.76 27.76
CA SER A 274 7.08 10.16 28.15
C SER A 274 7.27 10.31 29.65
N LYS A 275 7.83 11.45 30.08
CA LYS A 275 7.95 11.78 31.51
C LYS A 275 6.63 12.27 32.10
N GLU A 276 5.79 12.87 31.28
CA GLU A 276 4.49 13.46 31.63
C GLU A 276 3.41 12.87 30.71
N PRO A 277 2.13 12.87 31.11
CA PRO A 277 1.04 12.45 30.23
C PRO A 277 1.06 13.22 28.91
N ILE A 278 0.79 12.52 27.81
CA ILE A 278 0.72 13.10 26.46
C ILE A 278 -0.74 13.25 26.01
N ASP A 279 -1.00 14.27 25.20
CA ASP A 279 -2.31 14.45 24.57
C ASP A 279 -2.49 13.47 23.40
N LEU A 280 -3.51 12.64 23.49
CA LEU A 280 -3.89 11.65 22.46
C LEU A 280 -5.30 11.89 21.91
N ASN A 281 -5.93 13.03 22.20
CA ASN A 281 -7.31 13.33 21.79
C ASN A 281 -7.50 13.38 20.28
N GLN A 282 -6.41 13.48 19.51
CA GLN A 282 -6.44 13.39 18.04
C GLN A 282 -6.58 11.96 17.50
N PHE A 283 -6.56 10.94 18.36
CA PHE A 283 -6.71 9.52 18.02
C PHE A 283 -7.89 8.93 18.78
N GLU A 284 -8.58 7.98 18.13
CA GLU A 284 -9.74 7.32 18.72
C GLU A 284 -9.31 6.26 19.74
N ASN A 285 -10.05 6.13 20.84
CA ASN A 285 -9.79 5.11 21.84
C ASN A 285 -10.54 3.80 21.49
N VAL A 286 -9.80 2.78 21.10
CA VAL A 286 -10.40 1.54 20.59
C VAL A 286 -10.88 0.57 21.67
N GLY A 287 -10.73 0.93 22.95
CA GLY A 287 -11.43 0.23 24.03
C GLY A 287 -12.95 0.41 23.98
N HIS A 288 -13.45 1.40 23.22
CA HIS A 288 -14.88 1.77 23.22
C HIS A 288 -15.53 1.79 21.83
N SER A 289 -14.75 1.91 20.76
CA SER A 289 -15.24 2.10 19.38
C SER A 289 -14.31 1.45 18.35
N LEU A 290 -14.89 0.95 17.25
CA LEU A 290 -14.12 0.53 16.09
C LEU A 290 -13.65 1.75 15.30
N LEU A 291 -12.47 1.67 14.67
CA LEU A 291 -11.97 2.76 13.83
C LEU A 291 -12.79 2.89 12.53
N ASP A 292 -13.33 4.07 12.29
CA ASP A 292 -14.04 4.44 11.08
C ASP A 292 -13.14 5.21 10.08
N ASP A 293 -13.73 5.70 9.00
CA ASP A 293 -13.00 6.37 7.92
C ASP A 293 -12.52 7.79 8.27
N SER A 294 -12.87 8.32 9.45
CA SER A 294 -12.31 9.57 9.99
C SER A 294 -10.95 9.35 10.67
N ASN A 295 -10.58 8.10 10.99
CA ASN A 295 -9.41 7.80 11.82
C ASN A 295 -8.11 7.58 11.04
N PHE A 296 -8.04 7.95 9.75
CA PHE A 296 -6.79 7.90 8.98
C PHE A 296 -5.79 8.95 9.49
N ALA A 297 -5.02 8.58 10.51
CA ALA A 297 -4.18 9.50 11.28
C ALA A 297 -2.69 9.10 11.31
N PHE A 298 -2.24 8.23 10.40
CA PHE A 298 -0.82 7.82 10.36
C PHE A 298 0.14 9.01 10.21
N GLU A 299 -0.21 10.03 9.44
CA GLU A 299 0.59 11.27 9.33
C GLU A 299 0.76 11.98 10.69
N LYS A 300 -0.31 12.03 11.49
CA LYS A 300 -0.30 12.65 12.82
C LYS A 300 0.55 11.85 13.81
N LEU A 301 0.47 10.52 13.72
CA LEU A 301 1.33 9.62 14.49
C LEU A 301 2.81 9.86 14.15
N LEU A 302 3.18 9.99 12.88
CA LEU A 302 4.57 10.24 12.48
C LEU A 302 5.13 11.56 13.05
N SER A 303 4.28 12.59 13.16
CA SER A 303 4.61 13.85 13.83
C SER A 303 4.83 13.63 15.33
N LEU A 304 3.93 12.92 16.01
CA LEU A 304 4.05 12.60 17.43
C LEU A 304 5.37 11.84 17.74
N LEU A 305 5.77 10.91 16.87
CA LEU A 305 7.03 10.15 17.05
C LEU A 305 8.31 10.99 16.89
N GLN A 306 8.22 12.25 16.42
CA GLN A 306 9.37 13.14 16.45
C GLN A 306 9.69 13.63 17.87
N GLU A 307 8.67 13.80 18.69
CA GLU A 307 8.74 14.47 19.99
C GLU A 307 9.06 13.51 21.13
N TYR A 308 8.67 12.24 21.00
CA TYR A 308 8.78 11.26 22.08
C TYR A 308 9.73 10.11 21.78
N ASP A 309 10.15 9.43 22.83
CA ASP A 309 10.83 8.15 22.72
C ASP A 309 9.79 7.05 22.47
N TYR A 310 10.08 6.17 21.52
CA TYR A 310 9.14 5.13 21.10
C TYR A 310 9.80 3.78 20.88
N SER A 311 8.97 2.74 20.83
CA SER A 311 9.28 1.43 20.29
C SER A 311 8.12 1.00 19.39
N THR A 312 8.44 0.51 18.20
CA THR A 312 7.44 0.01 17.25
C THR A 312 7.64 -1.48 16.99
N TYR A 313 6.54 -2.18 16.78
CA TYR A 313 6.53 -3.60 16.44
C TYR A 313 5.48 -3.87 15.36
N ALA A 314 5.95 -4.28 14.18
CA ALA A 314 5.11 -4.68 13.07
C ALA A 314 4.80 -6.17 13.16
N ILE A 315 3.52 -6.51 13.00
CA ILE A 315 3.04 -7.89 12.96
C ILE A 315 2.47 -8.21 11.58
N LYS A 316 2.40 -9.51 11.27
CA LYS A 316 1.71 -10.05 10.09
C LYS A 316 0.51 -10.86 10.57
N ILE A 317 -0.66 -10.62 9.99
CA ILE A 317 -1.86 -11.42 10.25
C ILE A 317 -2.19 -12.15 8.95
N ARG A 318 -2.35 -13.48 9.01
CA ARG A 318 -2.59 -14.30 7.81
C ARG A 318 -4.06 -14.42 7.47
#